data_AF-A0A366H2S9-F1
#
_entry.id   AF-A0A366H2S9-F1
#
_cell.length_a   1.000
_cell.length_b   1.000
_cell.length_c   1.000
_cell.angle_alpha   90.00
_cell.angle_beta   90.00
_cell.angle_gamma   90.00
#
_symmetry.space_group_name_H-M   'P 1'
#
loop_
_entity.id
_entity.type
_entity.pdbx_description
1 polymer ?
#
loop_
_entity_poly.entity_id
_entity_poly.type
_entity_poly.pdbx_seq_one_letter_code
_entity_poly.pdbx_strand_id
1 'polypeptide(L)' 'MARPSNTVETLSMTITVTPQMKQYLEDLVVKGLYGSSPAEIVRNMVQKCVREHIAEKDIKEREWRLNGEGKLELVRD' A
#
# COMPACT_ATOMS: atom_id res chain seq x y z
N MET A 1 -10.87 9.02 -25.15
CA MET A 1 -9.72 9.55 -24.40
C MET A 1 -9.01 8.37 -23.75
N ALA A 2 -7.77 8.06 -24.13
CA ALA A 2 -7.01 6.99 -23.52
C ALA A 2 -6.68 7.39 -22.07
N ARG A 3 -7.06 6.55 -21.11
CA ARG A 3 -6.71 6.74 -19.70
C ARG A 3 -5.19 6.76 -19.61
N PRO A 4 -4.55 7.74 -18.94
CA PRO A 4 -3.12 7.66 -18.71
C PRO A 4 -2.83 6.33 -18.00
N SER A 5 -2.01 5.49 -18.64
CA SER A 5 -1.48 4.29 -18.03
C SER A 5 -0.75 4.69 -16.75
N ASN A 6 -1.03 4.01 -15.63
CA ASN A 6 -0.33 4.27 -14.38
C ASN A 6 1.18 4.32 -14.63
N THR A 7 1.83 5.40 -14.21
CA THR A 7 3.28 5.61 -14.30
C THR A 7 4.07 4.71 -13.36
N VAL A 8 3.38 3.98 -12.48
CA VAL A 8 3.99 3.07 -11.51
C VAL A 8 3.31 1.71 -11.62
N GLU A 9 4.12 0.67 -11.71
CA GLU A 9 3.64 -0.71 -11.73
C GLU A 9 2.90 -1.03 -10.44
N THR A 10 1.68 -1.55 -10.57
CA THR A 10 0.91 -2.03 -9.41
C THR A 10 1.25 -3.50 -9.20
N LEU A 11 1.96 -3.80 -8.12
CA LEU A 11 2.32 -5.17 -7.75
C LEU A 11 1.25 -5.80 -6.86
N SER A 12 0.84 -7.02 -7.19
CA SER A 12 -0.01 -7.83 -6.31
C SER A 12 0.84 -8.54 -5.27
N MET A 13 0.39 -8.54 -4.01
CA MET A 13 1.06 -9.23 -2.90
C MET A 13 0.03 -10.06 -2.15
N THR A 14 0.32 -11.36 -2.00
CA THR A 14 -0.50 -12.27 -1.19
C THR A 14 -0.06 -12.19 0.27
N ILE A 15 -1.00 -12.01 1.19
CA ILE A 15 -0.75 -12.05 2.62
C ILE A 15 -1.41 -13.26 3.26
N THR A 16 -0.69 -13.90 4.18
CA THR A 16 -1.24 -14.98 5.00
C THR A 16 -1.76 -14.38 6.30
N VAL A 17 -3.02 -14.67 6.63
CA VAL A 17 -3.68 -14.16 7.84
C VAL A 17 -4.39 -15.29 8.57
N THR A 18 -4.59 -15.12 9.87
CA THR A 18 -5.42 -16.06 10.64
C THR A 18 -6.90 -15.90 10.25
N PRO A 19 -7.73 -16.95 10.43
CA PRO A 19 -9.16 -16.86 10.14
C PRO A 19 -9.88 -15.75 10.93
N GLN A 20 -9.48 -15.55 12.18
CA GLN A 20 -10.01 -14.48 13.04
C GLN A 20 -9.70 -13.09 12.46
N MET A 21 -8.50 -12.89 11.95
CA MET A 21 -8.11 -11.61 11.36
C MET A 21 -8.89 -11.32 10.07
N LYS A 22 -9.17 -12.36 9.27
CA LYS A 22 -10.04 -12.21 8.11
C LYS A 22 -11.45 -11.74 8.50
N GLN A 23 -12.04 -12.33 9.54
CA GLN A 23 -13.37 -11.93 10.04
C GLN A 23 -13.40 -10.48 10.50
N TYR A 24 -12.39 -10.02 11.25
CA TYR A 24 -12.33 -8.62 11.66
C TYR A 24 -12.22 -7.66 10.48
N LEU A 25 -11.48 -8.03 9.43
CA LEU A 25 -11.40 -7.21 8.22
C LEU A 25 -12.75 -7.14 7.49
N GLU A 26 -13.50 -8.25 7.42
CA GLU A 26 -14.85 -8.26 6.84
C GLU A 26 -15.82 -7.42 7.67
N ASP A 27 -15.77 -7.50 9.01
CA ASP A 27 -16.58 -6.67 9.91
C ASP A 27 -16.30 -5.18 9.75
N LEU A 28 -15.04 -4.80 9.50
CA LEU A 28 -14.67 -3.40 9.24
C LEU A 28 -15.27 -2.88 7.94
N VAL A 29 -15.33 -3.71 6.88
CA VAL A 29 -16.02 -3.37 5.63
C VAL A 29 -17.50 -3.14 5.90
N VAL A 30 -18.15 -4.05 6.64
CA VAL A 30 -19.59 -3.96 6.96
C VAL A 30 -19.90 -2.67 7.74
N LYS A 31 -19.00 -2.25 8.64
CA LYS A 31 -19.13 -1.00 9.38
C LYS A 31 -18.90 0.25 8.53
N GLY A 32 -18.51 0.11 7.26
CA GLY A 32 -18.21 1.22 6.36
C GLY A 32 -16.93 1.96 6.71
N LEU A 33 -16.03 1.33 7.46
CA LEU A 33 -14.78 1.94 7.90
C LEU A 33 -13.64 1.51 6.97
N TYR A 34 -12.81 2.47 6.55
CA TYR A 34 -11.53 2.26 5.84
C TYR A 34 -11.55 1.67 4.42
N GLY A 35 -12.70 1.36 3.82
CA GLY A 35 -12.78 0.93 2.41
C GLY A 35 -14.02 0.09 2.09
N SER A 36 -14.04 -0.45 0.87
CA SER A 36 -15.17 -1.26 0.35
C SER A 36 -14.85 -2.76 0.30
N SER A 37 -13.61 -3.15 0.58
CA SER A 37 -13.18 -4.56 0.60
C SER A 37 -12.08 -4.81 1.66
N PRO A 38 -11.93 -6.06 2.14
CA PRO A 38 -10.86 -6.40 3.08
C PRO A 38 -9.47 -6.06 2.54
N ALA A 39 -9.26 -6.23 1.22
CA ALA A 39 -8.00 -5.92 0.56
C ALA A 39 -7.68 -4.41 0.58
N GLU A 40 -8.68 -3.56 0.34
CA GLU A 40 -8.51 -2.11 0.44
C GLU A 40 -8.20 -1.66 1.87
N ILE A 41 -8.89 -2.24 2.87
CA ILE A 41 -8.64 -1.94 4.28
C ILE A 41 -7.20 -2.28 4.63
N VAL A 42 -6.75 -3.50 4.29
CA VAL A 42 -5.35 -3.92 4.52
C VAL A 42 -4.39 -2.97 3.83
N ARG A 43 -4.63 -2.63 2.55
CA ARG A 43 -3.78 -1.69 1.80
C ARG A 43 -3.67 -0.35 2.53
N ASN A 44 -4.80 0.20 2.97
CA ASN A 44 -4.84 1.49 3.65
C ASN A 44 -4.15 1.45 5.03
N MET A 45 -4.35 0.37 5.78
CA MET A 45 -3.70 0.16 7.08
C MET A 45 -2.19 -0.01 6.94
N VAL A 46 -1.72 -0.82 5.99
CA VAL A 46 -0.29 -1.00 5.71
C VAL A 46 0.33 0.32 5.26
N GLN A 47 -0.34 1.08 4.38
CA GLN A 47 0.14 2.38 3.93
C GLN A 47 0.24 3.39 5.07
N LYS A 48 -0.66 3.34 6.05
CA LYS A 48 -0.59 4.17 7.25
C LYS A 48 0.61 3.76 8.13
N CYS A 49 0.72 2.47 8.45
CA CYS A 49 1.80 1.92 9.28
C CYS A 49 3.20 2.19 8.70
N VAL A 50 3.38 1.99 7.38
CA VAL A 50 4.65 2.29 6.70
C VAL A 50 4.99 3.77 6.79
N ARG A 51 4.01 4.67 6.62
CA ARG A 51 4.23 6.12 6.76
C ARG A 51 4.62 6.52 8.19
N GLU A 52 3.99 5.90 9.19
CA GLU A 52 4.31 6.13 10.60
C GLU A 52 5.75 5.68 10.91
N HIS A 53 6.16 4.48 10.52
CA HIS A 53 7.54 4.01 10.74
C HIS A 53 8.61 4.79 9.97
N ILE A 54 8.28 5.34 8.79
CA ILE A 54 9.18 6.27 8.08
C ILE A 54 9.30 7.58 8.88
N ALA A 55 8.19 8.13 9.38
CA ALA A 55 8.18 9.37 10.15
C ALA A 55 8.93 9.22 11.49
N GLU A 56 8.80 8.07 12.15
CA GLU A 56 9.49 7.73 13.40
C GLU A 56 10.99 7.41 13.19
N LYS A 57 11.45 7.35 11.94
CA LYS A 57 12.84 7.01 11.50
C LYS A 57 13.28 5.58 11.81
N ASP A 58 12.35 4.69 12.15
CA ASP A 58 12.62 3.26 12.29
C ASP A 58 12.95 2.63 10.93
N ILE A 59 12.42 3.19 9.85
CA ILE A 59 12.69 2.78 8.48
C ILE A 59 13.35 3.96 7.75
N LYS A 60 14.51 3.72 7.15
CA LYS A 60 15.16 4.71 6.28
C LYS A 60 14.33 4.89 5.01
N GLU A 61 13.96 6.13 4.73
CA GLU A 61 13.27 6.47 3.50
C GLU A 61 14.22 6.24 2.31
N ARG A 62 13.79 5.34 1.41
CA ARG A 62 14.43 5.12 0.13
C ARG A 62 13.98 6.21 -0.83
N GLU A 63 14.91 7.01 -1.33
CA GLU A 63 14.59 8.02 -2.34
C GLU A 63 14.41 7.35 -3.70
N TRP A 64 13.21 7.48 -4.27
CA TRP A 64 12.92 6.99 -5.63
C TRP A 64 12.81 8.18 -6.58
N ARG A 65 13.47 8.12 -7.74
CA ARG A 65 13.30 9.09 -8.82
C ARG A 65 12.66 8.45 -10.04
N LEU A 66 11.79 9.21 -10.69
CA LEU A 66 11.29 8.88 -12.01
C LEU A 66 12.37 9.19 -13.03
N ASN A 67 12.82 8.17 -13.75
CA ASN A 67 13.70 8.34 -14.89
C ASN A 67 12.94 8.88 -16.11
N GLY A 68 13.67 9.40 -17.09
CA GLY A 68 13.11 9.96 -18.34
C GLY A 68 12.25 8.96 -19.15
N GLU A 69 12.31 7.67 -18.83
CA GLU A 69 11.46 6.60 -19.40
C GLU A 69 10.20 6.28 -18.57
N GLY A 70 9.96 6.99 -17.46
CA GLY A 70 8.82 6.76 -16.56
C GLY A 70 8.96 5.59 -15.59
N LYS A 71 10.17 5.07 -15.38
CA LYS A 71 10.48 4.01 -14.40
C LYS A 71 11.00 4.63 -13.09
N LEU A 72 10.64 4.04 -11.95
CA LEU A 72 11.19 4.43 -10.65
C LEU A 72 12.54 3.75 -10.42
N GLU A 73 13.58 4.55 -10.21
CA GLU A 73 14.90 4.08 -9.80
C GLU A 73 15.21 4.49 -8.36
N LEU A 74 15.83 3.57 -7.63
CA LEU A 74 16.30 3.79 -6.26
C LEU A 74 17.57 4.66 -6.30
N VAL A 75 17.50 5.84 -5.71
CA VAL A 75 18.59 6.83 -5.69
C VAL A 75 19.46 6.68 -4.44
N ARG A 76 18.87 6.21 -3.33
CA ARG A 76 19.55 6.09 -2.04
C ARG A 76 18.94 4.99 -1.17
N ASP A 77 19.81 4.18 -0.56
CA ASP A 77 19.50 3.09 0.38
C ASP A 77 19.66 3.53 1.86
#